data_AF-A0A2M9A7V9-F1
#
_entry.id   AF-A0A2M9A7V9-F1
#
_cell.length_a   1.000
_cell.length_b   1.000
_cell.length_c   1.000
_cell.angle_alpha   90.00
_cell.angle_beta   90.00
_cell.angle_gamma   90.00
#
_symmetry.space_group_name_H-M   'P 1'
#
loop_
_entity.id
_entity.type
_entity.pdbx_description
1 polymer ?
#
loop_
_entity_poly.entity_id
_entity_poly.type
_entity_poly.pdbx_seq_one_letter_code
_entity_poly.pdbx_strand_id
1 'polypeptide(L)'
;MKFLVGITLFLNVWLWAGTEIPYSVESISQFKEYRKNLLELLKNQKKEDVVSIVQYVKERAPDEFAIDNLELIQIYLLVERYDLALDLWIGEYEKVGRKVQYSFVRDSLLDYLDANMNLTDSSVVKKKLKEVVVSNVDEEQRGLYKILLEMTPFYEMQNKFYAMHYKTWDREQQTLVYKLAVKYVGDSLANSTFGQFVFENRVIDKFYYRSGINPECIEKLILLLKEFERNFPNSERLPWIKYERNRFEKLLKDYSEFLNYHKKKLYTGGLGIEGWLTNDGWEIGIPIQFHRFLFIPTLDSDEKLNDDGWIFIFGFDLFEVKHLKIVPFVGLWDPYVAGMQIEFRPWLEKYPDTKFGAAAYISLKLKYMMKYGELAETDEKGFAHLFYAGLGFHFW
;
A
#
# COMPACT_ATOMS: atom_id res chain seq x y z
N MET A 1 18.61 25.13 38.98
CA MET A 1 18.09 24.02 38.14
C MET A 1 17.45 24.51 36.85
N LYS A 2 16.41 25.35 36.86
CA LYS A 2 15.77 25.88 35.63
C LYS A 2 16.71 26.67 34.70
N PHE A 3 17.63 27.45 35.28
CA PHE A 3 18.67 28.18 34.53
C PHE A 3 19.67 27.25 33.83
N LEU A 4 20.08 26.17 34.51
CA LEU A 4 20.95 25.13 33.95
C LEU A 4 20.26 24.38 32.80
N VAL A 5 18.98 24.01 32.95
CA VAL A 5 18.18 23.41 31.87
C VAL A 5 18.07 24.35 30.66
N GLY A 6 17.91 25.65 30.88
CA GLY A 6 17.92 26.66 29.82
C GLY A 6 19.25 26.73 29.06
N ILE A 7 20.38 26.70 29.76
CA ILE A 7 21.71 26.68 29.13
C ILE A 7 21.95 25.37 28.37
N THR A 8 21.55 24.22 28.92
CA THR A 8 21.70 22.92 28.25
C THR A 8 20.82 22.83 27.00
N LEU A 9 19.62 23.41 27.00
CA LEU A 9 18.76 23.52 25.82
C LEU A 9 19.34 24.50 24.80
N PHE A 10 19.86 25.65 25.22
CA PHE A 10 20.48 26.63 24.33
C PHE A 10 21.76 26.09 23.67
N LEU A 11 22.62 25.41 24.44
CA LEU A 11 23.82 24.74 23.92
C LEU A 11 23.47 23.56 23.00
N ASN A 12 22.40 22.82 23.26
CA ASN A 12 21.91 21.79 22.33
C ASN A 12 21.39 22.41 21.03
N VAL A 13 20.65 23.52 21.10
CA VAL A 13 20.21 24.25 19.90
C VAL A 13 21.42 24.81 19.13
N TRP A 14 22.47 25.25 19.81
CA TRP A 14 23.68 25.78 19.17
C TRP A 14 24.61 24.68 18.61
N LEU A 15 24.62 23.50 19.23
CA LEU A 15 25.31 22.30 18.71
C LEU A 15 24.55 21.64 17.55
N TRP A 16 23.23 21.88 17.42
CA TRP A 16 22.37 21.40 16.33
C TRP A 16 22.08 22.44 15.26
N ALA A 17 22.37 23.72 15.52
CA ALA A 17 22.58 24.70 14.47
C ALA A 17 23.84 24.26 13.75
N GLY A 18 23.65 23.42 12.72
CA GLY A 18 24.71 22.77 11.98
C GLY A 18 25.81 23.77 11.71
N THR A 19 27.06 23.33 11.87
CA THR A 19 28.19 24.04 11.29
C THR A 19 27.81 24.35 9.86
N GLU A 20 27.54 25.63 9.55
CA GLU A 20 27.47 26.11 8.18
C GLU A 20 28.76 25.61 7.57
N ILE A 21 28.64 24.59 6.71
CA ILE A 21 29.77 24.17 5.89
C ILE A 21 30.06 25.45 5.11
N PRO A 22 31.23 26.10 5.33
CA PRO A 22 31.53 27.30 4.60
C PRO A 22 31.70 26.87 3.16
N TYR A 23 30.66 27.08 2.35
CA TYR A 23 30.73 26.85 0.92
C TYR A 23 31.95 27.61 0.43
N SER A 24 32.89 26.92 -0.23
CA SER A 24 33.91 27.61 -0.99
C SER A 24 33.21 28.57 -1.95
N VAL A 25 33.85 29.70 -2.25
CA VAL A 25 33.29 30.77 -3.12
C VAL A 25 33.26 30.29 -4.59
N GLU A 26 32.66 29.13 -4.85
CA GLU A 26 32.33 28.62 -6.16
C GLU A 26 30.95 29.17 -6.53
N SER A 27 30.88 29.83 -7.69
CA SER A 27 29.63 30.47 -8.12
C SER A 27 28.59 29.42 -8.53
N ILE A 28 27.31 29.77 -8.42
CA ILE A 28 26.18 28.99 -8.96
C ILE A 28 26.43 28.54 -10.42
N SER A 29 27.03 29.40 -11.24
CA SER A 29 27.37 29.10 -12.63
C SER A 29 28.34 27.94 -12.79
N GLN A 30 29.26 27.77 -11.83
CA GLN A 30 30.24 26.70 -11.85
C GLN A 30 29.60 25.33 -11.57
N PHE A 31 28.67 25.25 -10.61
CA PHE A 31 27.91 24.01 -10.36
C PHE A 31 27.00 23.62 -11.51
N LYS A 32 26.39 24.58 -12.21
CA LYS A 32 25.66 24.32 -13.46
C LYS A 32 26.57 23.72 -14.53
N GLU A 33 27.79 24.23 -14.67
CA GLU A 33 28.75 23.69 -15.63
C GLU A 33 29.23 22.29 -15.22
N TYR A 34 29.45 22.01 -13.93
CA TYR A 34 29.77 20.65 -13.47
C TYR A 34 28.66 19.64 -13.77
N ARG A 35 27.40 20.00 -13.53
CA ARG A 35 26.26 19.12 -13.84
C ARG A 35 26.10 18.90 -15.35
N LYS A 36 26.35 19.93 -16.17
CA LYS A 36 26.41 19.81 -17.64
C LYS A 36 27.58 18.92 -18.10
N ASN A 37 28.76 19.09 -17.51
CA ASN A 37 29.91 18.23 -17.80
C ASN A 37 29.64 16.78 -17.42
N LEU A 38 29.02 16.54 -16.26
CA LEU A 38 28.59 15.20 -15.84
C LEU A 38 27.64 14.56 -16.86
N LEU A 39 26.67 15.32 -17.40
CA LEU A 39 25.81 14.84 -18.47
C LEU A 39 26.60 14.42 -19.73
N GLU A 40 27.56 15.25 -20.16
CA GLU A 40 28.39 14.92 -21.33
C GLU A 40 29.29 13.70 -21.07
N LEU A 41 29.84 13.55 -19.86
CA LEU A 41 30.61 12.36 -19.49
C LEU A 41 29.75 11.10 -19.47
N LEU A 42 28.50 11.18 -19.02
CA LEU A 42 27.52 10.09 -19.04
C LEU A 42 27.18 9.65 -20.46
N LYS A 43 26.87 10.59 -21.35
CA LYS A 43 26.57 10.29 -22.77
C LYS A 43 27.76 9.61 -23.47
N ASN A 44 28.98 9.99 -23.08
CA ASN A 44 30.22 9.43 -23.63
C ASN A 44 30.73 8.20 -22.87
N GLN A 45 29.97 7.67 -21.90
CA GLN A 45 30.31 6.48 -21.09
C GLN A 45 31.69 6.52 -20.41
N LYS A 46 32.14 7.71 -20.00
CA LYS A 46 33.45 7.89 -19.34
C LYS A 46 33.38 7.58 -17.85
N LYS A 47 33.33 6.28 -17.52
CA LYS A 47 33.07 5.73 -16.17
C LYS A 47 33.87 6.40 -15.04
N GLU A 48 35.21 6.46 -15.15
CA GLU A 48 36.07 7.00 -14.09
C GLU A 48 35.94 8.52 -13.94
N ASP A 49 35.77 9.23 -15.05
CA ASP A 49 35.55 10.68 -15.04
C ASP A 49 34.19 11.02 -14.39
N VAL A 50 33.16 10.21 -14.64
CA VAL A 50 31.84 10.34 -14.01
C VAL A 50 31.93 10.18 -12.50
N VAL A 51 32.66 9.18 -12.01
CA VAL A 51 32.81 8.97 -10.55
C VAL A 51 33.57 10.14 -9.91
N SER A 52 34.63 10.60 -10.57
CA SER A 52 35.45 11.71 -10.09
C SER A 52 34.66 13.02 -9.98
N ILE A 53 33.89 13.38 -11.01
CA ILE A 53 33.09 14.62 -10.98
C ILE A 53 31.94 14.52 -9.98
N VAL A 54 31.31 13.34 -9.85
CA VAL A 54 30.25 13.10 -8.86
C VAL A 54 30.77 13.32 -7.44
N GLN A 55 31.93 12.73 -7.12
CA GLN A 55 32.52 12.88 -5.79
C GLN A 55 32.88 14.35 -5.51
N TYR A 56 33.46 15.04 -6.49
CA TYR A 56 33.78 16.45 -6.38
C TYR A 56 32.54 17.32 -6.10
N VAL A 57 31.44 17.12 -6.86
CA VAL A 57 30.18 17.85 -6.68
C VAL A 57 29.56 17.54 -5.33
N LYS A 58 29.54 16.27 -4.92
CA LYS A 58 28.96 15.85 -3.63
C LYS A 58 29.65 16.50 -2.42
N GLU A 59 30.94 16.78 -2.50
CA GLU A 59 31.72 17.38 -1.40
C GLU A 59 31.57 18.91 -1.31
N ARG A 60 31.16 19.59 -2.39
CA ARG A 60 31.27 21.06 -2.52
C ARG A 60 29.97 21.76 -2.88
N ALA A 61 29.01 21.05 -3.49
CA ALA A 61 27.80 21.67 -3.97
C ALA A 61 26.91 22.16 -2.82
N PRO A 62 26.34 23.36 -2.94
CA PRO A 62 25.24 23.76 -2.07
C PRO A 62 24.02 22.87 -2.27
N ASP A 63 23.17 22.80 -1.24
CA ASP A 63 21.99 21.93 -1.20
C ASP A 63 21.10 22.07 -2.46
N GLU A 64 21.05 23.23 -3.09
CA GLU A 64 20.32 23.46 -4.34
C GLU A 64 20.84 22.63 -5.53
N PHE A 65 22.16 22.42 -5.62
CA PHE A 65 22.86 21.80 -6.75
C PHE A 65 23.45 20.43 -6.43
N ALA A 66 23.34 19.97 -5.18
CA ALA A 66 23.81 18.66 -4.75
C ALA A 66 23.26 17.53 -5.65
N ILE A 67 24.01 16.43 -5.77
CA ILE A 67 23.51 15.24 -6.47
C ILE A 67 22.87 14.33 -5.43
N ASP A 68 21.56 14.15 -5.52
CA ASP A 68 20.80 13.33 -4.58
C ASP A 68 21.13 11.84 -4.73
N ASN A 69 20.93 11.05 -3.67
CA ASN A 69 21.18 9.60 -3.74
C ASN A 69 20.39 8.89 -4.84
N LEU A 70 19.17 9.34 -5.15
CA LEU A 70 18.40 8.77 -6.28
C LEU A 70 19.09 9.04 -7.62
N GLU A 71 19.60 10.26 -7.84
CA GLU A 71 20.40 10.58 -9.03
C GLU A 71 21.68 9.75 -9.05
N LEU A 72 22.37 9.60 -7.91
CA LEU A 72 23.59 8.80 -7.80
C LEU A 72 23.33 7.33 -8.15
N ILE A 73 22.24 6.74 -7.66
CA ILE A 73 21.83 5.38 -8.03
C ILE A 73 21.63 5.29 -9.54
N GLN A 74 20.89 6.22 -10.15
CA GLN A 74 20.67 6.25 -11.61
C GLN A 74 21.99 6.37 -12.38
N ILE A 75 22.86 7.30 -11.97
CA ILE A 75 24.19 7.54 -12.57
C ILE A 75 25.05 6.28 -12.51
N TYR A 76 25.19 5.68 -11.33
CA TYR A 76 26.05 4.51 -11.14
C TYR A 76 25.53 3.26 -11.85
N LEU A 77 24.22 3.09 -11.96
CA LEU A 77 23.65 2.01 -12.79
C LEU A 77 23.93 2.24 -14.28
N LEU A 78 23.90 3.48 -14.76
CA LEU A 78 24.18 3.83 -16.16
C LEU A 78 25.66 3.61 -16.53
N VAL A 79 26.60 3.85 -15.62
CA VAL A 79 28.05 3.63 -15.84
C VAL A 79 28.58 2.31 -15.28
N GLU A 80 27.68 1.41 -14.89
CA GLU A 80 28.00 0.07 -14.40
C GLU A 80 28.96 0.06 -13.18
N ARG A 81 28.80 1.05 -12.29
CA ARG A 81 29.40 1.06 -10.94
C ARG A 81 28.44 0.47 -9.93
N TYR A 82 28.13 -0.81 -10.12
CA TYR A 82 27.14 -1.53 -9.32
C TYR A 82 27.52 -1.64 -7.83
N ASP A 83 28.81 -1.63 -7.53
CA ASP A 83 29.34 -1.53 -6.18
C ASP A 83 28.82 -0.27 -5.46
N LEU A 84 28.93 0.90 -6.11
CA LEU A 84 28.53 2.17 -5.53
C LEU A 84 27.01 2.37 -5.52
N ALA A 85 26.31 1.83 -6.52
CA ALA A 85 24.85 1.91 -6.59
C ALA A 85 24.16 1.11 -5.48
N LEU A 86 24.71 -0.06 -5.14
CA LEU A 86 24.09 -1.00 -4.20
C LEU A 86 23.96 -0.41 -2.80
N ASP A 87 25.04 0.18 -2.31
CA ASP A 87 25.10 0.76 -0.97
C ASP A 87 24.13 1.92 -0.80
N LEU A 88 24.01 2.76 -1.83
CA LEU A 88 23.03 3.84 -1.85
C LEU A 88 21.62 3.29 -1.88
N TRP A 89 21.36 2.26 -2.70
CA TRP A 89 20.03 1.65 -2.81
C TRP A 89 19.57 1.06 -1.47
N ILE A 90 20.42 0.25 -0.84
CA ILE A 90 20.14 -0.33 0.49
C ILE A 90 19.94 0.80 1.51
N GLY A 91 20.79 1.82 1.50
CA GLY A 91 20.67 2.96 2.41
C GLY A 91 19.36 3.75 2.24
N GLU A 92 18.79 3.80 1.04
CA GLU A 92 17.46 4.36 0.79
C GLU A 92 16.34 3.42 1.30
N TYR A 93 16.51 2.11 1.19
CA TYR A 93 15.57 1.11 1.74
C TYR A 93 15.56 1.12 3.28
N GLU A 94 16.69 1.31 3.94
CA GLU A 94 16.77 1.47 5.40
C GLU A 94 16.04 2.73 5.91
N LYS A 95 15.80 3.69 5.01
CA LYS A 95 15.14 4.97 5.30
C LYS A 95 13.71 5.04 4.77
N VAL A 96 13.11 3.89 4.43
CA VAL A 96 11.72 3.80 3.95
C VAL A 96 10.78 4.63 4.84
N GLY A 97 9.94 5.45 4.18
CA GLY A 97 8.96 6.31 4.86
C GLY A 97 9.54 7.53 5.59
N ARG A 98 10.87 7.75 5.57
CA ARG A 98 11.48 8.96 6.10
C ARG A 98 11.45 10.07 5.05
N LYS A 99 11.02 11.25 5.48
CA LYS A 99 11.08 12.47 4.67
C LYS A 99 12.52 12.91 4.49
N VAL A 100 12.90 13.23 3.26
CA VAL A 100 14.22 13.74 2.92
C VAL A 100 14.09 14.94 2.01
N GLN A 101 14.94 15.94 2.20
CA GLN A 101 15.03 17.08 1.30
C GLN A 101 15.67 16.66 -0.03
N TYR A 102 15.12 17.12 -1.15
CA TYR A 102 15.78 17.04 -2.45
C TYR A 102 16.52 18.33 -2.77
N SER A 103 17.63 18.21 -3.50
CA SER A 103 18.15 19.35 -4.23
C SER A 103 17.17 19.72 -5.35
N PHE A 104 17.01 21.02 -5.60
CA PHE A 104 15.90 21.55 -6.39
C PHE A 104 16.33 22.19 -7.71
N VAL A 105 17.55 21.90 -8.16
CA VAL A 105 18.01 22.23 -9.50
C VAL A 105 17.20 21.48 -10.57
N ARG A 106 16.73 22.20 -11.60
CA ARG A 106 16.21 21.63 -12.85
C ARG A 106 17.23 21.84 -13.96
N ASP A 107 17.69 20.75 -14.56
CA ASP A 107 18.62 20.78 -15.67
C ASP A 107 18.48 19.55 -16.59
N SER A 108 19.21 19.57 -17.71
CA SER A 108 19.20 18.48 -18.70
C SER A 108 19.78 17.16 -18.17
N LEU A 109 20.50 17.18 -17.05
CA LEU A 109 20.98 15.96 -16.41
C LEU A 109 19.80 15.17 -15.84
N LEU A 110 18.88 15.83 -15.12
CA LEU A 110 17.68 15.17 -14.60
C LEU A 110 16.80 14.60 -15.71
N ASP A 111 16.59 15.35 -16.79
CA ASP A 111 15.82 14.89 -17.95
C ASP A 111 16.46 13.63 -18.58
N TYR A 112 17.80 13.61 -18.65
CA TYR A 112 18.54 12.45 -19.17
C TYR A 112 18.44 11.23 -18.24
N LEU A 113 18.56 11.41 -16.92
CA LEU A 113 18.44 10.32 -15.95
C LEU A 113 17.03 9.72 -15.94
N ASP A 114 15.98 10.55 -16.04
CA ASP A 114 14.60 10.07 -16.16
C ASP A 114 14.39 9.25 -17.42
N ALA A 115 14.87 9.73 -18.56
CA ALA A 115 14.72 9.05 -19.84
C ALA A 115 15.47 7.72 -19.94
N ASN A 116 16.61 7.58 -19.24
CA ASN A 116 17.50 6.40 -19.38
C ASN A 116 17.45 5.44 -18.20
N MET A 117 17.04 5.88 -17.01
CA MET A 117 16.98 5.05 -15.80
C MET A 117 15.88 5.55 -14.86
N ASN A 118 14.62 5.44 -15.27
CA ASN A 118 13.51 5.83 -14.40
C ASN A 118 13.30 4.82 -13.25
N LEU A 119 13.57 5.26 -12.00
CA LEU A 119 13.41 4.42 -10.81
C LEU A 119 11.95 4.10 -10.44
N THR A 120 10.98 4.87 -10.94
CA THR A 120 9.55 4.61 -10.73
C THR A 120 8.98 3.58 -11.72
N ASP A 121 9.67 3.36 -12.85
CA ASP A 121 9.25 2.37 -13.84
C ASP A 121 9.79 0.99 -13.45
N SER A 122 8.88 0.16 -12.91
CA SER A 122 9.19 -1.21 -12.50
C SER A 122 9.78 -2.07 -13.62
N SER A 123 9.45 -1.81 -14.88
CA SER A 123 9.98 -2.56 -16.02
C SER A 123 11.45 -2.21 -16.30
N VAL A 124 11.79 -0.92 -16.22
CA VAL A 124 13.16 -0.40 -16.37
C VAL A 124 14.03 -0.92 -15.22
N VAL A 125 13.57 -0.75 -13.98
CA VAL A 125 14.28 -1.22 -12.79
C VAL A 125 14.50 -2.73 -12.84
N LYS A 126 13.46 -3.52 -13.13
CA LYS A 126 13.55 -4.98 -13.20
C LYS A 126 14.49 -5.44 -14.31
N LYS A 127 14.45 -4.80 -15.47
CA LYS A 127 15.38 -5.08 -16.57
C LYS A 127 16.82 -4.82 -16.12
N LYS A 128 17.08 -3.65 -15.54
CA LYS A 128 18.43 -3.27 -15.11
C LYS A 128 18.96 -4.20 -14.02
N LEU A 129 18.17 -4.49 -12.98
CA LEU A 129 18.57 -5.43 -11.93
C LEU A 129 18.87 -6.84 -12.47
N LYS A 130 18.10 -7.33 -13.46
CA LYS A 130 18.40 -8.60 -14.13
C LYS A 130 19.73 -8.56 -14.89
N GLU A 131 20.03 -7.45 -15.59
CA GLU A 131 21.32 -7.24 -16.25
C GLU A 131 22.46 -7.27 -15.23
N VAL A 132 22.31 -6.61 -14.07
CA VAL A 132 23.33 -6.62 -13.00
C VAL A 132 23.55 -8.04 -12.46
N VAL A 133 22.48 -8.80 -12.23
CA VAL A 133 22.58 -10.17 -11.68
C VAL A 133 23.35 -11.13 -12.59
N VAL A 134 23.35 -10.90 -13.91
CA VAL A 134 24.14 -11.71 -14.87
C VAL A 134 25.49 -11.09 -15.22
N SER A 135 25.79 -9.89 -14.70
CA SER A 135 27.06 -9.21 -14.93
C SER A 135 28.19 -9.74 -14.03
N ASN A 136 29.42 -9.35 -14.33
CA ASN A 136 30.61 -9.74 -13.57
C ASN A 136 30.75 -8.89 -12.29
N VAL A 137 29.83 -9.10 -11.33
CA VAL A 137 29.92 -8.61 -9.95
C VAL A 137 30.29 -9.75 -9.01
N ASP A 138 30.85 -9.43 -7.84
CA ASP A 138 31.14 -10.44 -6.82
C ASP A 138 29.85 -11.13 -6.34
N GLU A 139 30.02 -12.34 -5.77
CA GLU A 139 28.89 -13.18 -5.37
C GLU A 139 28.01 -12.54 -4.28
N GLU A 140 28.61 -11.77 -3.37
CA GLU A 140 27.88 -11.10 -2.29
C GLU A 140 26.98 -10.00 -2.88
N GLN A 141 27.54 -9.11 -3.69
CA GLN A 141 26.78 -8.10 -4.41
C GLN A 141 25.68 -8.73 -5.28
N ARG A 142 25.99 -9.82 -5.99
CA ARG A 142 25.00 -10.54 -6.79
C ARG A 142 23.84 -11.05 -5.94
N GLY A 143 24.14 -11.58 -4.75
CA GLY A 143 23.14 -12.00 -3.77
C GLY A 143 22.23 -10.86 -3.34
N LEU A 144 22.82 -9.70 -3.01
CA LEU A 144 22.07 -8.49 -2.64
C LEU A 144 21.21 -7.96 -3.80
N TYR A 145 21.72 -7.94 -5.03
CA TYR A 145 20.94 -7.53 -6.19
C TYR A 145 19.78 -8.48 -6.52
N LYS A 146 19.95 -9.80 -6.31
CA LYS A 146 18.84 -10.76 -6.41
C LYS A 146 17.76 -10.46 -5.37
N ILE A 147 18.16 -10.12 -4.15
CA ILE A 147 17.22 -9.71 -3.09
C ILE A 147 16.48 -8.43 -3.49
N LEU A 148 17.19 -7.38 -3.92
CA LEU A 148 16.58 -6.14 -4.39
C LEU A 148 15.58 -6.37 -5.53
N LEU A 149 15.93 -7.24 -6.49
CA LEU A 149 15.04 -7.63 -7.60
C LEU A 149 13.71 -8.22 -7.11
N GLU A 150 13.75 -9.14 -6.14
CA GLU A 150 12.55 -9.74 -5.57
C GLU A 150 11.84 -8.80 -4.58
N MET A 151 12.53 -7.79 -4.04
CA MET A 151 11.94 -6.74 -3.21
C MET A 151 11.17 -5.69 -4.01
N THR A 152 11.45 -5.52 -5.32
CA THR A 152 10.81 -4.49 -6.17
C THR A 152 9.27 -4.43 -6.12
N PRO A 153 8.50 -5.53 -5.97
CA PRO A 153 7.04 -5.44 -5.88
C PRO A 153 6.54 -4.79 -4.59
N PHE A 154 7.38 -4.76 -3.54
CA PHE A 154 7.01 -4.33 -2.19
C PHE A 154 7.39 -2.88 -1.89
N TYR A 155 8.32 -2.31 -2.68
CA TYR A 155 8.82 -0.96 -2.47
C TYR A 155 8.65 -0.12 -3.75
N GLU A 156 8.21 1.12 -3.60
CA GLU A 156 8.33 2.15 -4.64
C GLU A 156 9.59 2.95 -4.37
N MET A 157 10.55 2.92 -5.29
CA MET A 157 11.57 3.97 -5.29
C MET A 157 11.04 5.12 -6.13
N GLN A 158 10.96 6.30 -5.52
CA GLN A 158 10.63 7.52 -6.26
C GLN A 158 11.75 7.85 -7.23
N ASN A 159 11.43 8.64 -8.23
CA ASN A 159 12.40 9.26 -9.12
C ASN A 159 12.33 10.75 -8.86
N LYS A 160 13.50 11.36 -8.63
CA LYS A 160 13.61 12.76 -8.28
C LYS A 160 12.88 13.67 -9.26
N PHE A 161 12.87 13.34 -10.55
CA PHE A 161 12.16 14.12 -11.55
C PHE A 161 10.68 14.28 -11.18
N TYR A 162 9.97 13.19 -10.87
CA TYR A 162 8.55 13.25 -10.52
C TYR A 162 8.29 13.84 -9.14
N ALA A 163 9.19 13.63 -8.18
CA ALA A 163 9.08 14.25 -6.85
C ALA A 163 9.15 15.79 -6.93
N MET A 164 9.98 16.32 -7.83
CA MET A 164 10.23 17.76 -7.94
C MET A 164 9.37 18.49 -8.98
N HIS A 165 8.60 17.76 -9.81
CA HIS A 165 7.84 18.35 -10.91
C HIS A 165 6.37 17.99 -10.85
N TYR A 166 5.52 18.99 -11.06
CA TYR A 166 4.09 18.76 -11.30
C TYR A 166 3.78 18.86 -12.79
N LYS A 167 2.83 18.05 -13.21
CA LYS A 167 2.30 18.05 -14.59
C LYS A 167 1.29 19.18 -14.73
N THR A 168 1.44 20.01 -15.74
CA THR A 168 0.53 21.14 -16.01
C THR A 168 0.34 21.36 -17.51
N TRP A 169 -0.69 22.11 -17.88
CA TRP A 169 -0.96 22.46 -19.27
C TRP A 169 -0.29 23.80 -19.60
N ASP A 170 0.63 23.79 -20.56
CA ASP A 170 1.15 25.03 -21.13
C ASP A 170 0.14 25.58 -22.14
N ARG A 171 -0.39 26.77 -21.84
CA ARG A 171 -1.43 27.39 -22.68
C ARG A 171 -0.86 27.96 -23.98
N GLU A 172 0.41 28.36 -24.00
CA GLU A 172 1.05 28.93 -25.18
C GLU A 172 1.47 27.81 -26.14
N GLN A 173 2.05 26.74 -25.61
CA GLN A 173 2.51 25.60 -26.41
C GLN A 173 1.42 24.57 -26.67
N GLN A 174 0.22 24.72 -26.07
CA GLN A 174 -0.90 23.76 -26.13
C GLN A 174 -0.48 22.31 -25.87
N THR A 175 0.39 22.12 -24.87
CA THR A 175 0.94 20.80 -24.54
C THR A 175 1.03 20.61 -23.03
N LEU A 176 1.04 19.36 -22.60
CA LEU A 176 1.35 19.00 -21.22
C LEU A 176 2.86 19.18 -20.98
N VAL A 177 3.21 19.99 -19.99
CA VAL A 177 4.58 20.26 -19.59
C VAL A 177 4.78 19.94 -18.11
N TYR A 178 6.01 19.59 -17.75
CA TYR A 178 6.43 19.48 -16.36
C TYR A 178 7.04 20.80 -15.89
N LYS A 179 6.54 21.35 -14.78
CA LYS A 179 7.10 22.55 -14.14
C LYS A 179 7.69 22.18 -12.78
N LEU A 180 8.84 22.78 -12.49
CA LEU A 180 9.51 22.64 -11.21
C LEU A 180 8.58 23.18 -10.11
N ALA A 181 8.46 22.45 -9.01
CA ALA A 181 7.57 22.81 -7.90
C ALA A 181 7.97 24.11 -7.16
N VAL A 182 9.13 24.71 -7.48
CA VAL A 182 9.79 25.81 -6.75
C VAL A 182 9.17 27.21 -6.96
N LYS A 183 8.07 27.37 -7.73
CA LYS A 183 7.52 28.71 -8.04
C LYS A 183 6.88 29.47 -6.85
N TYR A 184 6.96 28.96 -5.61
CA TYR A 184 6.45 29.60 -4.40
C TYR A 184 7.54 29.70 -3.32
N VAL A 185 8.38 30.72 -3.40
CA VAL A 185 9.38 31.06 -2.38
C VAL A 185 8.74 32.00 -1.35
N GLY A 186 8.54 31.53 -0.12
CA GLY A 186 8.07 32.30 1.03
C GLY A 186 7.72 31.42 2.24
N ASP A 187 7.80 31.97 3.46
CA ASP A 187 7.74 31.32 4.81
C ASP A 187 6.58 30.33 5.08
N SER A 188 5.66 30.12 4.14
CA SER A 188 4.59 29.12 4.22
C SER A 188 5.02 27.69 3.88
N LEU A 189 6.29 27.44 3.51
CA LEU A 189 6.78 26.13 3.08
C LEU A 189 6.61 25.03 4.14
N ALA A 190 6.91 25.28 5.42
CA ALA A 190 6.83 24.23 6.45
C ALA A 190 5.39 23.72 6.71
N ASN A 191 4.37 24.54 6.45
CA ASN A 191 2.97 24.26 6.79
C ASN A 191 2.02 24.16 5.59
N SER A 192 2.48 24.47 4.38
CA SER A 192 1.68 24.25 3.17
C SER A 192 1.82 22.82 2.70
N THR A 193 0.77 22.28 2.10
CA THR A 193 0.79 21.05 1.28
C THR A 193 1.93 21.05 0.25
N PHE A 194 2.49 22.24 -0.05
CA PHE A 194 3.52 22.47 -1.05
C PHE A 194 4.96 22.30 -0.57
N GLY A 195 5.33 22.68 0.67
CA GLY A 195 6.67 22.36 1.17
C GLY A 195 6.84 20.89 1.57
N GLN A 196 5.75 20.12 1.63
CA GLN A 196 5.81 18.67 1.66
C GLN A 196 6.42 18.06 0.38
N PHE A 197 6.35 18.72 -0.79
CA PHE A 197 6.93 18.18 -2.04
C PHE A 197 8.47 18.27 -2.10
N VAL A 198 9.07 19.23 -1.39
CA VAL A 198 10.54 19.31 -1.26
C VAL A 198 11.04 18.25 -0.26
N PHE A 199 10.17 17.83 0.66
CA PHE A 199 10.43 16.84 1.70
C PHE A 199 9.53 15.61 1.55
N GLU A 200 9.85 14.74 0.59
CA GLU A 200 9.10 13.51 0.37
C GLU A 200 9.86 12.26 0.82
N ASN A 201 9.13 11.15 0.83
CA ASN A 201 9.70 9.83 1.05
C ASN A 201 10.31 9.35 -0.27
N ARG A 202 11.64 9.16 -0.29
CA ARG A 202 12.35 8.61 -1.46
C ARG A 202 11.97 7.17 -1.78
N VAL A 203 11.70 6.40 -0.73
CA VAL A 203 11.19 5.04 -0.85
C VAL A 203 9.87 4.97 -0.10
N ILE A 204 8.83 4.66 -0.86
CA ILE A 204 7.51 4.39 -0.30
C ILE A 204 7.40 2.90 -0.11
N ASP A 205 7.04 2.56 1.11
CA ASP A 205 6.58 1.24 1.39
C ASP A 205 5.23 1.01 0.67
N LYS A 206 5.21 0.15 -0.36
CA LYS A 206 3.93 -0.20 -1.01
C LYS A 206 3.12 -1.17 -0.14
N PHE A 207 3.55 -1.48 1.09
CA PHE A 207 2.82 -2.31 2.03
C PHE A 207 1.56 -1.66 2.57
N TYR A 208 0.46 -1.90 1.85
CA TYR A 208 -0.85 -2.11 2.42
C TYR A 208 -1.54 -3.14 1.54
N TYR A 209 -1.57 -4.40 1.99
CA TYR A 209 -2.45 -5.50 1.56
C TYR A 209 -3.21 -5.25 0.25
N ARG A 210 -2.47 -5.07 -0.85
CA ARG A 210 -3.09 -4.90 -2.15
C ARG A 210 -3.63 -6.27 -2.54
N SER A 211 -4.83 -6.28 -3.10
CA SER A 211 -5.39 -7.39 -3.86
C SER A 211 -4.45 -7.70 -5.04
N GLY A 212 -3.36 -8.43 -4.81
CA GLY A 212 -2.36 -8.71 -5.84
C GLY A 212 -0.98 -9.21 -5.38
N ILE A 213 -0.62 -9.09 -4.10
CA ILE A 213 0.67 -9.62 -3.62
C ILE A 213 0.55 -11.15 -3.42
N ASN A 214 1.33 -11.92 -4.17
CA ASN A 214 1.37 -13.38 -4.10
C ASN A 214 2.23 -13.83 -2.89
N PRO A 215 1.69 -14.61 -1.93
CA PRO A 215 2.45 -15.18 -0.81
C PRO A 215 3.70 -15.95 -1.23
N GLU A 216 3.65 -16.63 -2.38
CA GLU A 216 4.81 -17.36 -2.93
C GLU A 216 6.00 -16.43 -3.22
N CYS A 217 5.75 -15.18 -3.62
CA CYS A 217 6.80 -14.19 -3.81
C CYS A 217 7.45 -13.79 -2.48
N ILE A 218 6.65 -13.70 -1.40
CA ILE A 218 7.16 -13.40 -0.06
C ILE A 218 8.00 -14.57 0.45
N GLU A 219 7.51 -15.80 0.29
CA GLU A 219 8.24 -17.02 0.68
C GLU A 219 9.58 -17.14 -0.05
N LYS A 220 9.58 -16.92 -1.37
CA LYS A 220 10.80 -16.92 -2.19
C LYS A 220 11.81 -15.87 -1.70
N LEU A 221 11.34 -14.66 -1.39
CA LEU A 221 12.21 -13.60 -0.87
C LEU A 221 12.79 -13.97 0.51
N ILE A 222 11.99 -14.55 1.42
CA ILE A 222 12.47 -15.04 2.72
C ILE A 222 13.55 -16.11 2.54
N LEU A 223 13.39 -17.02 1.58
CA LEU A 223 14.39 -18.04 1.27
C LEU A 223 15.71 -17.42 0.79
N LEU A 224 15.64 -16.42 -0.11
CA LEU A 224 16.82 -15.71 -0.60
C LEU A 224 17.55 -14.96 0.52
N LEU A 225 16.80 -14.31 1.43
CA LEU A 225 17.37 -13.63 2.59
C LEU A 225 18.09 -14.64 3.52
N LYS A 226 17.48 -15.81 3.80
CA LYS A 226 18.10 -16.88 4.60
C LYS A 226 19.34 -17.46 3.94
N GLU A 227 19.30 -17.66 2.63
CA GLU A 227 20.45 -18.13 1.85
C GLU A 227 21.61 -17.14 1.92
N PHE A 228 21.32 -15.85 1.77
CA PHE A 228 22.32 -14.80 1.90
C PHE A 228 22.99 -14.81 3.29
N GLU A 229 22.21 -14.89 4.37
CA GLU A 229 22.75 -14.97 5.73
C GLU A 229 23.69 -16.17 5.94
N ARG A 230 23.35 -17.32 5.34
CA ARG A 230 24.16 -18.54 5.44
C ARG A 230 25.45 -18.45 4.64
N ASN A 231 25.38 -17.89 3.43
CA ASN A 231 26.51 -17.85 2.51
C ASN A 231 27.47 -16.70 2.84
N PHE A 232 26.98 -15.60 3.43
CA PHE A 232 27.76 -14.40 3.76
C PHE A 232 27.58 -13.97 5.23
N PRO A 233 28.00 -14.79 6.20
CA PRO A 233 27.77 -14.53 7.63
C PRO A 233 28.54 -13.33 8.19
N ASN A 234 29.55 -12.82 7.45
CA ASN A 234 30.37 -11.67 7.84
C ASN A 234 30.04 -10.41 7.01
N SER A 235 28.97 -10.43 6.21
CA SER A 235 28.55 -9.28 5.41
C SER A 235 28.23 -8.07 6.28
N GLU A 236 28.69 -6.89 5.88
CA GLU A 236 28.32 -5.62 6.52
C GLU A 236 26.81 -5.34 6.40
N ARG A 237 26.14 -5.94 5.39
CA ARG A 237 24.71 -5.79 5.13
C ARG A 237 23.85 -6.79 5.89
N LEU A 238 24.44 -7.70 6.66
CA LEU A 238 23.72 -8.72 7.42
C LEU A 238 22.67 -8.16 8.40
N PRO A 239 22.88 -7.04 9.10
CA PRO A 239 21.85 -6.45 9.96
C PRO A 239 20.57 -6.08 9.20
N TRP A 240 20.72 -5.46 8.02
CA TRP A 240 19.60 -5.09 7.15
C TRP A 240 18.88 -6.33 6.60
N ILE A 241 19.64 -7.35 6.17
CA ILE A 241 19.09 -8.63 5.70
C ILE A 241 18.21 -9.29 6.76
N LYS A 242 18.71 -9.37 8.00
CA LYS A 242 17.94 -9.94 9.12
C LYS A 242 16.70 -9.12 9.44
N TYR A 243 16.79 -7.79 9.36
CA TYR A 243 15.66 -6.90 9.55
C TYR A 243 14.55 -7.17 8.51
N GLU A 244 14.90 -7.17 7.21
CA GLU A 244 13.97 -7.45 6.13
C GLU A 244 13.39 -8.86 6.24
N ARG A 245 14.21 -9.88 6.55
CA ARG A 245 13.72 -11.25 6.74
C ARG A 245 12.66 -11.33 7.82
N ASN A 246 12.96 -10.81 9.01
CA ASN A 246 12.03 -10.85 10.14
C ASN A 246 10.74 -10.08 9.81
N ARG A 247 10.86 -8.98 9.06
CA ARG A 247 9.73 -8.19 8.59
C ARG A 247 8.85 -8.96 7.62
N PHE A 248 9.41 -9.61 6.60
CA PHE A 248 8.66 -10.43 5.64
C PHE A 248 8.08 -11.71 6.27
N GLU A 249 8.77 -12.33 7.24
CA GLU A 249 8.23 -13.46 8.01
C GLU A 249 7.03 -13.05 8.85
N LYS A 250 7.12 -11.90 9.54
CA LYS A 250 5.99 -11.34 10.28
C LYS A 250 4.81 -11.05 9.36
N LEU A 251 5.07 -10.46 8.20
CA LEU A 251 4.05 -10.19 7.20
C LEU A 251 3.37 -11.47 6.71
N LEU A 252 4.13 -12.51 6.37
CA LEU A 252 3.57 -13.78 5.91
C LEU A 252 2.70 -14.43 7.00
N LYS A 253 3.15 -14.35 8.25
CA LYS A 253 2.37 -14.80 9.41
C LYS A 253 1.08 -13.98 9.56
N ASP A 254 1.16 -12.65 9.58
CA ASP A 254 0.01 -11.76 9.69
C ASP A 254 -0.99 -11.98 8.55
N TYR A 255 -0.50 -12.24 7.34
CA TYR A 255 -1.32 -12.61 6.18
C TYR A 255 -2.04 -13.95 6.38
N SER A 256 -1.36 -14.98 6.90
CA SER A 256 -2.00 -16.26 7.23
C SER A 256 -3.05 -16.14 8.34
N GLU A 257 -2.84 -15.22 9.28
CA GLU A 257 -3.80 -14.90 10.35
C GLU A 257 -5.00 -14.10 9.80
N PHE A 258 -4.77 -13.20 8.84
CA PHE A 258 -5.80 -12.44 8.16
C PHE A 258 -6.69 -13.33 7.26
N LEU A 259 -6.11 -14.29 6.54
CA LEU A 259 -6.88 -15.32 5.84
C LEU A 259 -7.77 -16.15 6.78
N ASN A 260 -7.36 -16.25 8.05
CA ASN A 260 -8.12 -16.86 9.13
C ASN A 260 -8.96 -15.83 9.92
N TYR A 261 -9.46 -14.77 9.28
CA TYR A 261 -10.20 -13.68 9.94
C TYR A 261 -11.32 -14.16 10.88
N HIS A 262 -11.96 -15.29 10.60
CA HIS A 262 -12.96 -15.93 11.47
C HIS A 262 -12.45 -16.34 12.87
N LYS A 263 -11.14 -16.55 13.05
CA LYS A 263 -10.53 -16.96 14.34
C LYS A 263 -10.07 -15.80 15.22
N LYS A 264 -9.72 -14.64 14.64
CA LYS A 264 -9.00 -13.58 15.37
C LYS A 264 -9.61 -12.17 15.29
N LYS A 265 -10.59 -11.90 14.43
CA LYS A 265 -11.27 -10.59 14.39
C LYS A 265 -12.73 -10.76 14.73
N LEU A 266 -13.13 -10.11 15.82
CA LEU A 266 -14.50 -9.94 16.25
C LEU A 266 -15.29 -9.31 15.09
N TYR A 267 -16.28 -10.05 14.60
CA TYR A 267 -17.35 -9.54 13.76
C TYR A 267 -17.89 -8.23 14.39
N THR A 268 -17.67 -7.07 13.78
CA THR A 268 -18.18 -5.80 14.33
C THR A 268 -19.60 -5.51 13.84
N GLY A 269 -19.94 -5.91 12.62
CA GLY A 269 -21.29 -5.81 12.06
C GLY A 269 -21.30 -5.85 10.54
N GLY A 270 -22.46 -5.71 9.91
CA GLY A 270 -22.62 -5.62 8.46
C GLY A 270 -24.06 -5.27 8.08
N LEU A 271 -24.27 -4.77 6.87
CA LEU A 271 -25.57 -4.44 6.31
C LEU A 271 -25.71 -5.09 4.93
N GLY A 272 -26.89 -5.57 4.58
CA GLY A 272 -27.14 -6.09 3.24
C GLY A 272 -28.56 -5.85 2.76
N ILE A 273 -28.83 -6.37 1.57
CA ILE A 273 -30.15 -6.45 0.96
C ILE A 273 -30.29 -7.87 0.40
N GLU A 274 -31.41 -8.51 0.70
CA GLU A 274 -31.71 -9.87 0.30
C GLU A 274 -33.04 -9.90 -0.45
N GLY A 275 -33.09 -10.64 -1.55
CA GLY A 275 -34.32 -10.97 -2.26
C GLY A 275 -34.56 -12.47 -2.21
N TRP A 276 -35.80 -12.88 -1.93
CA TRP A 276 -36.21 -14.27 -1.78
C TRP A 276 -37.42 -14.57 -2.65
N LEU A 277 -37.47 -15.78 -3.20
CA LEU A 277 -38.63 -16.33 -3.91
C LEU A 277 -39.07 -17.62 -3.23
N THR A 278 -40.37 -17.79 -3.06
CA THR A 278 -41.04 -19.03 -2.67
C THR A 278 -42.06 -19.41 -3.73
N ASN A 279 -42.74 -20.55 -3.57
CA ASN A 279 -43.74 -21.01 -4.53
C ASN A 279 -44.93 -20.05 -4.69
N ASP A 280 -45.23 -19.29 -3.63
CA ASP A 280 -46.47 -18.52 -3.51
C ASP A 280 -46.23 -17.01 -3.29
N GLY A 281 -44.98 -16.53 -3.48
CA GLY A 281 -44.65 -15.12 -3.20
C GLY A 281 -43.15 -14.82 -3.23
N TRP A 282 -42.82 -13.63 -2.76
CA TRP A 282 -41.46 -13.11 -2.65
C TRP A 282 -41.25 -12.33 -1.35
N GLU A 283 -39.99 -12.22 -0.92
CA GLU A 283 -39.61 -11.36 0.22
C GLU A 283 -38.40 -10.49 -0.12
N ILE A 284 -38.35 -9.31 0.50
CA ILE A 284 -37.18 -8.43 0.49
C ILE A 284 -36.75 -8.18 1.94
N GLY A 285 -35.53 -8.59 2.29
CA GLY A 285 -34.96 -8.42 3.62
C GLY A 285 -33.83 -7.38 3.64
N ILE A 286 -33.71 -6.62 4.72
CA ILE A 286 -32.55 -5.76 4.99
C ILE A 286 -31.79 -6.32 6.19
N PRO A 287 -30.89 -7.30 5.99
CA PRO A 287 -30.10 -7.87 7.08
C PRO A 287 -29.16 -6.83 7.70
N ILE A 288 -29.31 -6.64 9.00
CA ILE A 288 -28.43 -5.86 9.86
C ILE A 288 -27.76 -6.83 10.83
N GLN A 289 -26.46 -7.06 10.62
CA GLN A 289 -25.68 -7.95 11.46
C GLN A 289 -24.88 -7.15 12.49
N PHE A 290 -24.91 -7.59 13.74
CA PHE A 290 -24.01 -7.13 14.79
C PHE A 290 -23.44 -8.33 15.52
N HIS A 291 -22.11 -8.50 15.49
CA HIS A 291 -21.48 -9.72 15.97
C HIS A 291 -22.07 -10.96 15.28
N ARG A 292 -22.59 -11.91 16.07
CA ARG A 292 -23.29 -13.12 15.60
C ARG A 292 -24.81 -12.96 15.54
N PHE A 293 -25.33 -11.81 15.93
CA PHE A 293 -26.76 -11.54 15.93
C PHE A 293 -27.14 -10.86 14.62
N LEU A 294 -28.28 -11.26 14.09
CA LEU A 294 -28.81 -10.77 12.84
C LEU A 294 -30.22 -10.25 13.08
N PHE A 295 -30.51 -9.05 12.59
CA PHE A 295 -31.84 -8.48 12.59
C PHE A 295 -32.24 -8.20 11.14
N ILE A 296 -33.37 -8.73 10.69
CA ILE A 296 -33.82 -8.63 9.30
C ILE A 296 -35.27 -8.15 9.29
N PRO A 297 -35.51 -6.84 9.19
CA PRO A 297 -36.79 -6.33 8.69
C PRO A 297 -37.00 -6.87 7.27
N THR A 298 -38.12 -7.54 7.07
CA THR A 298 -38.45 -8.28 5.86
C THR A 298 -39.82 -7.85 5.39
N LEU A 299 -39.91 -7.35 4.16
CA LEU A 299 -41.17 -7.15 3.47
C LEU A 299 -41.56 -8.48 2.81
N ASP A 300 -42.74 -8.98 3.10
CA ASP A 300 -43.27 -10.24 2.59
C ASP A 300 -44.56 -10.00 1.81
N SER A 301 -44.71 -10.72 0.70
CA SER A 301 -45.88 -10.66 -0.19
C SER A 301 -46.79 -11.89 -0.09
N ASP A 302 -46.45 -12.84 0.78
CA ASP A 302 -47.27 -14.04 1.00
C ASP A 302 -48.58 -13.71 1.71
N GLU A 303 -49.69 -13.77 0.96
CA GLU A 303 -51.04 -13.46 1.42
C GLU A 303 -51.71 -14.60 2.23
N LYS A 304 -51.03 -15.74 2.46
CA LYS A 304 -51.64 -16.89 3.15
C LYS A 304 -52.01 -16.63 4.60
N LEU A 305 -51.32 -15.71 5.26
CA LEU A 305 -51.60 -15.28 6.63
C LEU A 305 -51.97 -13.79 6.61
N ASN A 306 -52.84 -13.39 7.53
CA ASN A 306 -53.36 -12.02 7.63
C ASN A 306 -52.29 -11.08 8.22
N ASP A 307 -51.26 -10.79 7.44
CA ASP A 307 -50.12 -9.96 7.84
C ASP A 307 -50.04 -8.68 7.01
N ASP A 308 -49.85 -7.55 7.68
CA ASP A 308 -49.55 -6.25 7.07
C ASP A 308 -48.08 -6.22 6.61
N GLY A 309 -47.72 -7.07 5.65
CA GLY A 309 -46.53 -6.99 4.79
C GLY A 309 -45.13 -6.98 5.41
N TRP A 310 -44.94 -6.77 6.72
CA TRP A 310 -43.62 -6.63 7.35
C TRP A 310 -43.41 -7.60 8.52
N ILE A 311 -42.39 -8.45 8.38
CA ILE A 311 -41.93 -9.40 9.40
C ILE A 311 -40.56 -8.98 9.91
N PHE A 312 -40.36 -9.00 11.23
CA PHE A 312 -39.07 -8.73 11.85
C PHE A 312 -38.43 -10.01 12.36
N ILE A 313 -37.30 -10.39 11.75
CA ILE A 313 -36.60 -11.63 12.04
C ILE A 313 -35.35 -11.34 12.88
N PHE A 314 -35.16 -12.10 13.95
CA PHE A 314 -33.97 -12.14 14.79
C PHE A 314 -33.26 -13.49 14.62
N GLY A 315 -32.07 -13.47 14.04
CA GLY A 315 -31.22 -14.62 13.79
C GLY A 315 -29.97 -14.68 14.66
N PHE A 316 -29.42 -15.89 14.81
CA PHE A 316 -28.14 -16.13 15.45
C PHE A 316 -27.25 -16.98 14.55
N ASP A 317 -26.02 -16.54 14.31
CA ASP A 317 -25.03 -17.24 13.51
C ASP A 317 -24.48 -18.44 14.28
N LEU A 318 -25.16 -19.57 14.13
CA LEU A 318 -24.81 -20.82 14.80
C LEU A 318 -23.50 -21.40 14.24
N PHE A 319 -23.32 -21.32 12.92
CA PHE A 319 -22.15 -21.85 12.23
C PHE A 319 -21.72 -20.95 11.07
N GLU A 320 -20.42 -20.75 10.94
CA GLU A 320 -19.86 -19.91 9.88
C GLU A 320 -18.44 -20.32 9.47
N VAL A 321 -18.22 -20.42 8.16
CA VAL A 321 -16.92 -20.50 7.48
C VAL A 321 -16.93 -19.58 6.25
N LYS A 322 -15.78 -19.37 5.60
CA LYS A 322 -15.60 -18.39 4.51
C LYS A 322 -16.74 -18.36 3.50
N HIS A 323 -17.18 -19.53 3.04
CA HIS A 323 -18.19 -19.65 1.99
C HIS A 323 -19.54 -20.16 2.47
N LEU A 324 -19.71 -20.52 3.74
CA LEU A 324 -20.95 -21.13 4.24
C LEU A 324 -21.33 -20.57 5.60
N LYS A 325 -22.61 -20.24 5.77
CA LYS A 325 -23.18 -19.71 7.01
C LYS A 325 -24.53 -20.37 7.28
N ILE A 326 -24.82 -20.67 8.54
CA ILE A 326 -26.10 -21.25 8.99
C ILE A 326 -26.65 -20.38 10.12
N VAL A 327 -27.87 -19.89 9.94
CA VAL A 327 -28.52 -18.93 10.85
C VAL A 327 -29.92 -19.43 11.18
N PRO A 328 -30.13 -20.09 12.33
CA PRO A 328 -31.46 -20.20 12.92
C PRO A 328 -32.01 -18.82 13.25
N PHE A 329 -33.32 -18.66 13.16
CA PHE A 329 -33.99 -17.41 13.46
C PHE A 329 -35.40 -17.59 14.02
N VAL A 330 -35.86 -16.55 14.69
CA VAL A 330 -37.23 -16.37 15.16
C VAL A 330 -37.70 -14.96 14.83
N GLY A 331 -38.98 -14.75 14.59
CA GLY A 331 -39.57 -13.43 14.44
C GLY A 331 -40.74 -13.26 15.38
N LEU A 332 -40.87 -12.05 15.91
CA LEU A 332 -41.85 -11.68 16.91
C LEU A 332 -42.75 -10.60 16.32
N TRP A 333 -43.89 -11.01 15.79
CA TRP A 333 -45.06 -10.23 15.41
C TRP A 333 -46.17 -11.23 15.04
N ASP A 334 -47.40 -10.82 14.75
CA ASP A 334 -48.39 -11.73 14.13
C ASP A 334 -48.20 -11.66 12.61
N PRO A 335 -47.75 -12.73 11.93
CA PRO A 335 -47.57 -14.11 12.40
C PRO A 335 -46.22 -14.37 13.07
N TYR A 336 -46.22 -15.27 14.06
CA TYR A 336 -44.98 -15.73 14.70
C TYR A 336 -44.20 -16.59 13.73
N VAL A 337 -42.91 -16.30 13.56
CA VAL A 337 -42.07 -17.06 12.62
C VAL A 337 -40.89 -17.72 13.31
N ALA A 338 -40.51 -18.90 12.84
CA ALA A 338 -39.29 -19.58 13.24
C ALA A 338 -38.72 -20.35 12.06
N GLY A 339 -37.40 -20.45 11.96
CA GLY A 339 -36.80 -21.07 10.81
C GLY A 339 -35.29 -21.14 10.85
N MET A 340 -34.73 -21.48 9.71
CA MET A 340 -33.29 -21.55 9.50
C MET A 340 -32.98 -21.12 8.07
N GLN A 341 -31.90 -20.35 7.93
CA GLN A 341 -31.32 -20.05 6.63
C GLN A 341 -29.90 -20.61 6.51
N ILE A 342 -29.58 -21.04 5.31
CA ILE A 342 -28.25 -21.47 4.89
C ILE A 342 -27.81 -20.52 3.78
N GLU A 343 -26.58 -20.06 3.87
CA GLU A 343 -26.05 -19.03 2.99
C GLU A 343 -24.68 -19.44 2.45
N PHE A 344 -24.56 -19.48 1.12
CA PHE A 344 -23.31 -19.66 0.40
C PHE A 344 -22.77 -18.31 -0.09
N ARG A 345 -21.52 -17.95 0.26
CA ARG A 345 -20.96 -16.60 0.12
C ARG A 345 -19.71 -16.55 -0.77
N PRO A 346 -19.85 -16.34 -2.08
CA PRO A 346 -18.75 -15.85 -2.90
C PRO A 346 -18.45 -14.39 -2.54
N TRP A 347 -17.31 -14.17 -1.86
CA TRP A 347 -16.80 -12.83 -1.60
C TRP A 347 -16.39 -12.15 -2.91
N LEU A 348 -16.80 -10.89 -3.08
CA LEU A 348 -16.46 -10.09 -4.25
C LEU A 348 -14.99 -9.67 -4.19
N GLU A 349 -14.54 -9.29 -3.01
CA GLU A 349 -13.14 -9.06 -2.74
C GLU A 349 -12.47 -10.35 -2.28
N LYS A 350 -11.26 -10.57 -2.77
CA LYS A 350 -10.40 -11.64 -2.27
C LYS A 350 -10.06 -11.44 -0.78
N TYR A 351 -10.13 -10.18 -0.31
CA TYR A 351 -9.73 -9.70 1.01
C TYR A 351 -10.51 -8.42 1.38
N PRO A 352 -10.89 -8.20 2.65
CA PRO A 352 -11.38 -6.90 3.12
C PRO A 352 -10.43 -5.76 2.79
N ASP A 353 -10.98 -4.60 2.45
CA ASP A 353 -10.26 -3.35 2.29
C ASP A 353 -9.43 -3.06 3.54
N THR A 354 -8.17 -2.72 3.36
CA THR A 354 -7.22 -2.67 4.48
C THR A 354 -7.11 -1.33 5.14
N LYS A 355 -7.76 -0.31 4.58
CA LYS A 355 -7.87 1.02 5.16
C LYS A 355 -9.12 1.15 6.01
N PHE A 356 -10.23 0.58 5.54
CA PHE A 356 -11.55 0.67 6.18
C PHE A 356 -11.97 -0.61 6.88
N GLY A 357 -11.30 -1.73 6.60
CA GLY A 357 -11.64 -3.03 7.16
C GLY A 357 -12.93 -3.60 6.58
N ALA A 358 -13.37 -3.14 5.41
CA ALA A 358 -14.68 -3.45 4.85
C ALA A 358 -14.63 -4.49 3.73
N ALA A 359 -15.67 -5.29 3.55
CA ALA A 359 -15.73 -6.30 2.49
C ALA A 359 -17.16 -6.53 2.01
N ALA A 360 -17.33 -6.86 0.73
CA ALA A 360 -18.62 -7.19 0.15
C ALA A 360 -18.67 -8.64 -0.35
N TYR A 361 -19.87 -9.21 -0.33
CA TYR A 361 -20.11 -10.51 -0.92
C TYR A 361 -21.50 -10.58 -1.51
N ILE A 362 -21.62 -11.39 -2.56
CA ILE A 362 -22.90 -11.88 -3.04
C ILE A 362 -23.14 -13.21 -2.36
N SER A 363 -24.39 -13.54 -2.09
CA SER A 363 -24.73 -14.81 -1.51
C SER A 363 -25.92 -15.50 -2.17
N LEU A 364 -25.84 -16.82 -2.23
CA LEU A 364 -26.94 -17.72 -2.57
C LEU A 364 -27.52 -18.26 -1.28
N LYS A 365 -28.83 -18.13 -1.10
CA LYS A 365 -29.48 -18.47 0.16
C LYS A 365 -30.61 -19.46 -0.01
N LEU A 366 -30.74 -20.35 0.96
CA LEU A 366 -31.89 -21.23 1.14
C LEU A 366 -32.46 -20.97 2.53
N LYS A 367 -33.76 -20.76 2.63
CA LYS A 367 -34.43 -20.48 3.90
C LYS A 367 -35.66 -21.34 4.05
N TYR A 368 -35.78 -21.98 5.20
CA TYR A 368 -37.02 -22.57 5.66
C TYR A 368 -37.64 -21.67 6.72
N MET A 369 -38.91 -21.34 6.55
CA MET A 369 -39.67 -20.55 7.51
C MET A 369 -40.99 -21.25 7.82
N MET A 370 -41.24 -21.45 9.11
CA MET A 370 -42.54 -21.82 9.65
C MET A 370 -43.19 -20.55 10.18
N LYS A 371 -44.40 -20.25 9.72
CA LYS A 371 -45.22 -19.14 10.20
C LYS A 371 -46.43 -19.68 10.95
N TYR A 372 -46.82 -19.03 12.04
CA TYR A 372 -48.00 -19.36 12.84
C TYR A 372 -48.80 -18.08 13.12
N GLY A 373 -50.03 -18.01 12.63
CA GLY A 373 -50.89 -16.84 12.75
C GLY A 373 -52.30 -17.11 12.23
N GLU A 374 -53.11 -16.07 12.13
CA GLU A 374 -54.47 -16.15 11.56
C GLU A 374 -54.41 -16.28 10.04
N LEU A 375 -55.09 -17.28 9.49
CA LEU A 375 -55.18 -17.53 8.05
C LEU A 375 -56.11 -16.51 7.41
N ALA A 376 -55.65 -15.86 6.34
CA ALA A 376 -56.39 -14.80 5.65
C ALA A 376 -57.74 -15.28 5.06
N GLU A 377 -57.87 -16.57 4.79
CA GLU A 377 -59.08 -17.16 4.19
C GLU A 377 -60.13 -17.63 5.22
N THR A 378 -59.73 -17.94 6.44
CA THR A 378 -60.58 -18.67 7.41
C THR A 378 -60.67 -18.04 8.80
N ASP A 379 -59.86 -17.02 9.11
CA ASP A 379 -59.68 -16.44 10.45
C ASP A 379 -59.32 -17.49 11.53
N GLU A 380 -58.89 -18.68 11.12
CA GLU A 380 -58.42 -19.75 12.01
C GLU A 380 -56.90 -19.69 12.17
N LYS A 381 -56.40 -20.09 13.35
CA LYS A 381 -54.94 -20.17 13.59
C LYS A 381 -54.36 -21.40 12.92
N GLY A 382 -53.39 -21.18 12.04
CA GLY A 382 -52.75 -22.24 11.26
C GLY A 382 -51.24 -22.13 11.23
N PHE A 383 -50.61 -23.20 10.74
CA PHE A 383 -49.19 -23.21 10.39
C PHE A 383 -49.01 -23.15 8.88
N ALA A 384 -48.13 -22.28 8.41
CA ALA A 384 -47.65 -22.26 7.03
C ALA A 384 -46.16 -22.62 6.98
N HIS A 385 -45.79 -23.51 6.07
CA HIS A 385 -44.40 -23.95 5.86
C HIS A 385 -43.91 -23.49 4.51
N LEU A 386 -42.82 -22.74 4.50
CA LEU A 386 -42.33 -22.06 3.31
C LEU A 386 -40.84 -22.34 3.11
N PHE A 387 -40.49 -22.57 1.85
CA PHE A 387 -39.12 -22.80 1.40
C PHE A 387 -38.75 -21.74 0.39
N TYR A 388 -37.72 -20.97 0.71
CA TYR A 388 -37.26 -19.87 -0.10
C TYR A 388 -35.90 -20.18 -0.69
N ALA A 389 -35.70 -19.76 -1.93
CA ALA A 389 -34.40 -19.59 -2.54
C ALA A 389 -34.18 -18.09 -2.80
N GLY A 390 -32.99 -17.59 -2.50
CA GLY A 390 -32.73 -16.16 -2.55
C GLY A 390 -31.30 -15.80 -2.92
N LEU A 391 -31.13 -14.51 -3.19
CA LEU A 391 -29.84 -13.87 -3.42
C LEU A 391 -29.69 -12.72 -2.43
N GLY A 392 -28.47 -12.55 -1.90
CA GLY A 392 -28.11 -11.44 -1.04
C GLY A 392 -26.92 -10.67 -1.58
N PHE A 393 -26.89 -9.37 -1.33
CA PHE A 393 -25.67 -8.57 -1.38
C PHE A 393 -25.43 -8.01 0.02
N HIS A 394 -24.21 -8.16 0.51
CA HIS A 394 -23.85 -7.74 1.85
C HIS A 394 -22.56 -6.93 1.82
N PHE A 395 -22.56 -5.87 2.61
CA PHE A 395 -21.41 -5.05 2.95
C PHE A 395 -21.09 -5.27 4.43
N TRP A 396 -19.84 -5.60 4.69
CA TRP A 396 -19.26 -5.83 6.00
C TRP A 396 -18.32 -4.69 6.36
#